data_AF-A0A4P5ULE4-F1
#
_entry.id   AF-A0A4P5ULE4-F1
#
_cell.length_a   1.000
_cell.length_b   1.000
_cell.length_c   1.000
_cell.angle_alpha   90.00
_cell.angle_beta   90.00
_cell.angle_gamma   90.00
#
_symmetry.space_group_name_H-M   'P 1'
#
loop_
_entity.id
_entity.type
_entity.pdbx_description
1 polymer ?
#
loop_
_entity_poly.entity_id
_entity_poly.type
_entity_poly.pdbx_seq_one_letter_code
_entity_poly.pdbx_strand_id
1 'polypeptide(L)'
;MTDFLKVFPFIFGAAISPVLLVTALYILSRPTQPVKKALVYLLAGTITISVITAIIFYSTQIRPEPAPRNDLIPHLIIGFLLLFLAFDIYKKGPSKKKPNDTKQKGLLGFFGLGAVLMLTNFTTIAMIFEVALDLRQMQIFGIEKLGYLILTIFFSLLPILIPLFILLLSGKNSEIILDALSGFMQKYAHIVTSVFFAVLGLFVLLKPFL
;
A
#
# COMPACT_ATOMS: atom_id res chain seq x y z
N MET A 1 -23.41 -7.79 3.49
CA MET A 1 -23.02 -6.95 2.33
C MET A 1 -22.73 -5.51 2.74
N THR A 2 -23.41 -4.97 3.76
CA THR A 2 -23.17 -3.64 4.37
C THR A 2 -21.80 -3.49 5.02
N ASP A 3 -21.21 -4.56 5.56
CA ASP A 3 -19.93 -4.48 6.28
C ASP A 3 -18.72 -4.34 5.34
N PHE A 4 -18.79 -4.94 4.15
CA PHE A 4 -17.73 -4.80 3.15
C PHE A 4 -17.53 -3.33 2.74
N LEU A 5 -18.61 -2.57 2.59
CA LEU A 5 -18.57 -1.16 2.20
C LEU A 5 -17.88 -0.27 3.24
N LYS A 6 -17.83 -0.68 4.52
CA LYS A 6 -17.12 0.05 5.57
C LYS A 6 -15.61 -0.12 5.46
N VAL A 7 -15.16 -1.32 5.11
CA VAL A 7 -13.75 -1.71 5.07
C VAL A 7 -13.11 -1.46 3.69
N PHE A 8 -13.93 -1.52 2.63
CA PHE A 8 -13.48 -1.41 1.25
C PHE A 8 -12.68 -0.14 0.94
N PRO A 9 -13.05 1.07 1.41
CA PRO A 9 -12.25 2.27 1.18
C PRO A 9 -10.82 2.15 1.69
N PHE A 10 -10.61 1.46 2.81
CA PHE A 10 -9.28 1.22 3.39
C PHE A 10 -8.50 0.14 2.64
N ILE A 11 -9.17 -0.92 2.20
CA ILE A 11 -8.54 -1.97 1.36
C ILE A 11 -8.07 -1.35 0.03
N PHE A 12 -8.91 -0.54 -0.61
CA PHE A 12 -8.53 0.20 -1.80
C PHE A 12 -7.45 1.26 -1.50
N GLY A 13 -7.60 1.92 -0.34
CA GLY A 13 -6.59 2.68 0.41
C GLY A 13 -5.18 2.12 0.27
N ALA A 14 -5.06 0.86 0.69
CA ALA A 14 -3.81 0.13 0.80
C ALA A 14 -3.14 -0.13 -0.56
N ALA A 15 -3.91 -0.11 -1.66
CA ALA A 15 -3.41 -0.31 -3.02
C ALA A 15 -2.71 0.91 -3.61
N ILE A 16 -2.81 2.09 -3.00
CA ILE A 16 -2.22 3.31 -3.55
C ILE A 16 -0.85 3.52 -2.91
N SER A 17 0.17 2.99 -3.59
CA SER A 17 1.57 3.19 -3.22
C SER A 17 2.40 3.57 -4.45
N PRO A 18 2.54 4.88 -4.73
CA PRO A 18 3.33 5.38 -5.85
C PRO A 18 4.79 4.96 -5.81
N VAL A 19 5.36 4.80 -4.60
CA VAL A 19 6.74 4.33 -4.42
C VAL A 19 6.89 2.89 -4.89
N LEU A 20 5.97 2.00 -4.51
CA LEU A 20 6.01 0.60 -4.96
C LEU A 20 5.79 0.49 -6.47
N LEU A 21 4.87 1.30 -7.01
CA LEU A 21 4.56 1.33 -8.45
C LEU A 21 5.76 1.81 -9.28
N VAL A 22 6.36 2.95 -8.93
CA VAL A 22 7.54 3.49 -9.63
C VAL A 22 8.72 2.51 -9.55
N THR A 23 8.90 1.85 -8.40
CA THR A 23 9.95 0.85 -8.23
C THR A 23 9.69 -0.39 -9.09
N ALA A 24 8.45 -0.87 -9.15
CA ALA A 24 8.07 -1.99 -10.00
C ALA A 24 8.32 -1.68 -11.49
N LEU A 25 7.89 -0.49 -11.95
CA LEU A 25 8.15 -0.01 -13.31
C LEU A 25 9.65 0.03 -13.60
N TYR A 26 10.43 0.62 -12.71
CA TYR A 26 11.89 0.67 -12.85
C TYR A 26 12.54 -0.71 -12.94
N ILE A 27 12.08 -1.69 -12.15
CA ILE A 27 12.58 -3.07 -12.20
C ILE A 27 12.25 -3.70 -13.56
N LEU A 28 11.03 -3.52 -14.04
CA LEU A 28 10.53 -4.12 -15.28
C LEU A 28 11.15 -3.49 -16.53
N SER A 29 11.57 -2.22 -16.48
CA SER A 29 12.31 -1.56 -17.58
C SER A 29 13.78 -2.00 -17.68
N ARG A 30 14.29 -2.88 -16.80
CA ARG A 30 15.69 -3.35 -16.88
C ARG A 30 15.83 -4.47 -17.92
N PRO A 31 16.88 -4.46 -18.76
CA PRO A 31 17.03 -5.41 -19.88
C PRO A 31 17.29 -6.85 -19.42
N THR A 32 17.89 -7.06 -18.25
CA THR A 32 18.31 -8.40 -17.79
C THR A 32 17.35 -8.96 -16.75
N GLN A 33 16.61 -10.00 -17.13
CA GLN A 33 15.69 -10.77 -16.27
C GLN A 33 14.67 -9.90 -15.49
N PRO A 34 13.94 -8.98 -16.15
CA PRO A 34 13.00 -8.06 -15.48
C PRO A 34 11.93 -8.80 -14.68
N VAL A 35 11.32 -9.84 -15.26
CA VAL A 35 10.27 -10.65 -14.62
C VAL A 35 10.79 -11.32 -13.35
N LYS A 36 11.97 -11.96 -13.40
CA LYS A 36 12.55 -12.66 -12.23
C LYS A 36 12.82 -11.70 -11.08
N LYS A 37 13.36 -10.51 -11.38
CA LYS A 37 13.63 -9.46 -10.38
C LYS A 37 12.33 -8.92 -9.79
N ALA A 38 11.33 -8.69 -10.62
CA ALA A 38 10.00 -8.25 -10.18
C ALA A 38 9.30 -9.29 -9.31
N LEU A 39 9.41 -10.59 -9.62
CA LEU A 39 8.88 -11.67 -8.80
C LEU A 39 9.58 -11.76 -7.44
N VAL A 40 10.90 -11.59 -7.38
CA VAL A 40 11.64 -11.58 -6.10
C VAL A 40 11.25 -10.35 -5.26
N TYR A 41 11.09 -9.19 -5.90
CA TYR A 41 10.58 -7.98 -5.26
C TYR A 41 9.15 -8.15 -4.74
N LEU A 42 8.26 -8.74 -5.55
CA LEU A 42 6.89 -9.08 -5.18
C LEU A 42 6.87 -10.05 -4.00
N LEU A 43 7.65 -11.14 -4.06
CA LEU A 43 7.73 -12.13 -2.99
C LEU A 43 8.14 -11.50 -1.66
N ALA A 44 9.17 -10.65 -1.67
CA ALA A 44 9.59 -9.91 -0.48
C ALA A 44 8.46 -9.01 0.04
N GLY A 45 7.82 -8.24 -0.84
CA GLY A 45 6.67 -7.41 -0.49
C GLY A 45 5.53 -8.23 0.12
N THR A 46 5.18 -9.37 -0.47
CA THR A 46 4.15 -10.31 0.02
C THR A 46 4.48 -10.82 1.41
N ILE A 47 5.71 -11.31 1.65
CA ILE A 47 6.13 -11.80 2.96
C ILE A 47 6.04 -10.67 3.99
N THR A 48 6.63 -9.50 3.69
CA THR A 48 6.64 -8.36 4.60
C THR A 48 5.23 -7.90 4.94
N ILE A 49 4.36 -7.72 3.95
CA ILE A 49 3.00 -7.24 4.21
C ILE A 49 2.16 -8.29 4.94
N SER A 50 2.38 -9.58 4.68
CA SER A 50 1.67 -10.66 5.37
C SER A 50 2.04 -10.70 6.86
N VAL A 51 3.34 -10.55 7.18
CA VAL A 51 3.83 -10.48 8.57
C VAL A 51 3.28 -9.24 9.28
N ILE A 52 3.36 -8.07 8.65
CA ILE A 52 2.81 -6.82 9.22
C ILE A 52 1.31 -6.95 9.48
N THR A 53 0.57 -7.44 8.49
CA THR A 53 -0.89 -7.63 8.60
C THR A 53 -1.21 -8.61 9.74
N ALA A 54 -0.50 -9.73 9.84
CA ALA A 54 -0.69 -10.70 10.92
C ALA A 54 -0.41 -10.09 12.30
N ILE A 55 0.68 -9.31 12.45
CA ILE A 55 1.03 -8.63 13.70
C ILE A 55 -0.08 -7.64 14.09
N ILE A 56 -0.50 -6.78 13.16
CA ILE A 56 -1.54 -5.78 13.42
C ILE A 56 -2.83 -6.46 13.84
N PHE A 57 -3.30 -7.43 13.05
CA PHE A 57 -4.55 -8.14 13.35
C PHE A 57 -4.48 -8.90 14.67
N TYR A 58 -3.37 -9.55 15.00
CA TYR A 58 -3.25 -10.25 16.28
C TYR A 58 -3.23 -9.25 17.44
N SER A 59 -2.52 -8.12 17.29
CA SER A 59 -2.41 -7.08 18.32
C SER A 59 -3.74 -6.37 18.62
N THR A 60 -4.61 -6.20 17.62
CA THR A 60 -5.93 -5.57 17.82
C THR A 60 -6.91 -6.52 18.52
N GLN A 61 -6.69 -7.84 18.44
CA GLN A 61 -7.56 -8.85 19.06
C GLN A 61 -7.24 -9.10 20.54
N ILE A 62 -5.99 -8.91 20.96
CA ILE A 62 -5.57 -9.11 22.37
C ILE A 62 -6.12 -8.02 23.30
N ARG A 63 -6.55 -6.87 22.78
CA ARG A 63 -7.08 -5.79 23.62
C ARG A 63 -8.46 -6.17 24.15
N PRO A 64 -8.71 -6.10 25.48
CA PRO A 64 -10.05 -6.28 26.05
C PRO A 64 -11.05 -5.26 25.46
N GLU A 65 -12.34 -5.59 25.51
CA GLU A 65 -13.42 -4.88 24.81
C GLU A 65 -13.26 -3.35 24.76
N PRO A 66 -13.56 -2.72 23.61
CA PRO A 66 -13.41 -1.28 23.47
C PRO A 66 -14.26 -0.55 24.52
N ALA A 67 -13.61 0.14 25.45
CA ALA A 67 -14.28 1.14 26.25
C ALA A 67 -14.87 2.19 25.28
N PRO A 68 -16.14 2.60 25.42
CA PRO A 68 -16.91 3.34 24.40
C PRO A 68 -16.36 4.74 24.02
N ARG A 69 -15.21 5.15 24.56
CA ARG A 69 -14.56 6.45 24.31
C ARG A 69 -13.10 6.38 23.86
N ASN A 70 -12.43 5.22 23.95
CA ASN A 70 -10.98 5.13 23.67
C ASN A 70 -10.63 4.87 22.20
N ASP A 71 -11.61 4.56 21.35
CA ASP A 71 -11.39 4.32 19.93
C ASP A 71 -11.22 5.61 19.11
N LEU A 72 -11.44 6.79 19.70
CA LEU A 72 -11.24 8.08 19.02
C LEU A 72 -9.74 8.40 18.80
N ILE A 73 -8.89 8.05 19.78
CA ILE A 73 -7.48 8.43 19.78
C ILE A 73 -6.72 7.84 18.56
N PRO A 74 -6.87 6.55 18.21
CA PRO A 74 -6.22 6.00 17.01
C PRO A 74 -6.64 6.70 15.73
N HIS A 75 -7.94 6.97 15.55
CA HIS A 75 -8.46 7.67 14.37
C HIS A 75 -7.89 9.10 14.28
N LEU A 76 -7.81 9.82 15.40
CA LEU A 76 -7.19 11.15 15.43
C LEU A 76 -5.71 11.08 15.04
N ILE A 77 -4.94 10.16 15.63
CA ILE A 77 -3.51 10.01 15.34
C ILE A 77 -3.29 9.68 13.86
N ILE A 78 -4.01 8.69 13.33
CA ILE A 78 -3.89 8.24 11.94
C ILE A 78 -4.34 9.34 10.97
N GLY A 79 -5.49 9.95 11.25
CA GLY A 79 -6.06 11.03 10.43
C GLY A 79 -5.13 12.24 10.34
N PHE A 80 -4.65 12.75 11.48
CA PHE A 80 -3.69 13.86 11.49
C PHE A 80 -2.35 13.49 10.84
N LEU A 81 -1.85 12.27 11.05
CA LEU A 81 -0.62 11.80 10.40
C LEU A 81 -0.77 11.79 8.87
N LEU A 82 -1.89 11.29 8.35
CA LEU A 82 -2.18 11.28 6.92
C LEU A 82 -2.29 12.69 6.35
N LEU A 83 -2.98 13.62 7.04
CA LEU A 83 -3.06 15.02 6.62
C LEU A 83 -1.69 15.71 6.63
N PHE A 84 -0.89 15.45 7.66
CA PHE A 84 0.47 15.98 7.74
C PHE A 84 1.34 15.47 6.59
N LEU A 85 1.30 14.17 6.29
CA LEU A 85 2.00 13.59 5.15
C LEU A 85 1.48 14.15 3.82
N ALA A 86 0.18 14.35 3.67
CA ALA A 86 -0.42 14.96 2.48
C ALA A 86 0.16 16.35 2.22
N PHE A 87 0.22 17.18 3.27
CA PHE A 87 0.76 18.53 3.21
C PHE A 87 2.27 18.54 2.94
N ASP A 88 3.04 17.69 3.62
CA ASP A 88 4.48 17.56 3.44
C ASP A 88 4.85 17.12 2.01
N ILE A 89 4.14 16.13 1.46
CA ILE A 89 4.32 15.65 0.09
C ILE A 89 3.95 16.74 -0.92
N TYR A 90 2.84 17.45 -0.71
CA TYR A 90 2.44 18.57 -1.57
C TYR A 90 3.52 19.65 -1.61
N LYS A 91 4.01 20.06 -0.43
CA LYS A 91 5.01 21.12 -0.29
C LYS A 91 6.37 20.73 -0.88
N LYS A 92 6.79 19.48 -0.70
CA LYS A 92 8.05 18.96 -1.29
C LYS A 92 8.01 18.88 -2.80
N GLY A 93 6.82 18.72 -3.39
CA GLY A 93 6.62 18.63 -4.83
C GLY A 93 7.18 17.32 -5.42
N PRO A 94 7.39 17.25 -6.74
CA PRO A 94 7.87 16.03 -7.38
C PRO A 94 9.28 15.68 -6.89
N SER A 95 9.45 14.44 -6.44
CA SER A 95 10.77 13.92 -6.06
C SER A 95 11.68 13.88 -7.29
N LYS A 96 12.71 14.73 -7.29
CA LYS A 96 13.76 14.74 -8.34
C LYS A 96 14.71 13.56 -8.26
N LYS A 97 14.61 12.72 -7.21
CA LYS A 97 15.49 11.56 -7.05
C LYS A 97 15.03 10.48 -8.03
N LYS A 98 15.79 10.30 -9.11
CA LYS A 98 15.75 9.05 -9.88
C LYS A 98 15.92 7.89 -8.90
N PRO A 99 15.21 6.75 -9.08
CA PRO A 99 15.48 5.56 -8.30
C PRO A 99 16.98 5.36 -8.29
N ASN A 100 17.58 5.35 -7.08
CA ASN A 100 19.02 5.34 -6.89
C ASN A 100 19.60 4.35 -7.90
N ASP A 101 20.60 4.75 -8.69
CA ASP A 101 21.13 3.89 -9.73
C ASP A 101 21.82 2.72 -9.04
N THR A 102 21.02 1.70 -8.74
CA THR A 102 21.43 0.58 -7.94
C THR A 102 22.35 -0.21 -8.84
N LYS A 103 23.66 0.05 -8.75
CA LYS A 103 24.75 -0.80 -9.25
C LYS A 103 24.25 -2.24 -9.21
N GLN A 104 24.23 -2.91 -10.38
CA GLN A 104 23.68 -4.26 -10.63
C GLN A 104 23.28 -5.00 -9.36
N LYS A 105 22.10 -4.69 -8.80
CA LYS A 105 21.62 -5.42 -7.62
C LYS A 105 21.36 -6.86 -8.06
N GLY A 106 21.97 -7.82 -7.37
CA GLY A 106 21.59 -9.22 -7.48
C GLY A 106 20.16 -9.44 -6.98
N LEU A 107 19.64 -10.66 -7.09
CA LEU A 107 18.28 -11.00 -6.64
C LEU A 107 18.04 -10.64 -5.17
N LEU A 108 19.03 -10.86 -4.30
CA LEU A 108 18.96 -10.49 -2.89
C LEU A 108 18.78 -8.98 -2.68
N GLY A 109 19.37 -8.16 -3.56
CA GLY A 109 19.21 -6.71 -3.52
C GLY A 109 17.79 -6.24 -3.86
N PHE A 110 17.09 -6.95 -4.75
CA PHE A 110 15.68 -6.70 -5.06
C PHE A 110 14.74 -7.26 -3.99
N PHE A 111 15.10 -8.39 -3.37
CA PHE A 111 14.39 -8.91 -2.21
C PHE A 111 14.42 -7.89 -1.06
N GLY A 112 15.62 -7.42 -0.68
CA GLY A 112 15.77 -6.41 0.36
C GLY A 112 15.07 -5.10 0.02
N LEU A 113 15.07 -4.69 -1.26
CA LEU A 113 14.33 -3.52 -1.72
C LEU A 113 12.81 -3.68 -1.51
N GLY A 114 12.25 -4.84 -1.86
CA GLY A 114 10.82 -5.14 -1.66
C GLY A 114 10.42 -5.14 -0.20
N ALA A 115 11.24 -5.78 0.65
CA ALA A 115 11.00 -5.80 2.09
C ALA A 115 11.06 -4.39 2.70
N VAL A 116 12.10 -3.60 2.42
CA VAL A 116 12.26 -2.26 3.00
C VAL A 116 11.19 -1.30 2.52
N LEU A 117 10.88 -1.27 1.21
CA LEU A 117 9.85 -0.38 0.69
C LEU A 117 8.46 -0.75 1.19
N MET A 118 8.15 -2.04 1.34
CA MET A 118 6.89 -2.46 1.93
C MET A 118 6.81 -2.15 3.43
N LEU A 119 7.90 -2.36 4.17
CA LEU A 119 7.98 -2.05 5.61
C LEU A 119 7.82 -0.55 5.88
N THR A 120 8.31 0.30 4.98
CA THR A 120 8.22 1.76 5.09
C THR A 120 7.00 2.34 4.37
N ASN A 121 6.11 1.48 3.87
CA ASN A 121 4.85 1.90 3.25
C ASN A 121 3.81 2.24 4.32
N PHE A 122 4.06 3.34 5.04
CA PHE A 122 3.27 3.77 6.19
C PHE A 122 1.79 3.94 5.88
N THR A 123 1.43 4.25 4.64
CA THR A 123 0.04 4.46 4.26
C THR A 123 -0.69 3.15 4.10
N THR A 124 -0.08 2.17 3.45
CA THR A 124 -0.61 0.80 3.46
C THR A 124 -0.73 0.27 4.90
N ILE A 125 0.26 0.51 5.76
CA ILE A 125 0.22 0.10 7.17
C ILE A 125 -0.95 0.76 7.92
N ALA A 126 -1.13 2.08 7.76
CA ALA A 126 -2.22 2.83 8.38
C ALA A 126 -3.60 2.29 7.92
N MET A 127 -3.74 2.00 6.62
CA MET A 127 -4.98 1.41 6.10
C MET A 127 -5.25 0.02 6.66
N ILE A 128 -4.23 -0.84 6.77
CA ILE A 128 -4.37 -2.17 7.38
C ILE A 128 -4.80 -2.06 8.84
N PHE A 129 -4.31 -1.05 9.55
CA PHE A 129 -4.71 -0.81 10.94
C PHE A 129 -6.19 -0.44 11.05
N GLU A 130 -6.70 0.45 10.20
CA GLU A 130 -8.12 0.78 10.12
C GLU A 130 -8.98 -0.43 9.78
N VAL A 131 -8.56 -1.24 8.80
CA VAL A 131 -9.21 -2.52 8.47
C VAL A 131 -9.26 -3.42 9.70
N ALA A 132 -8.16 -3.56 10.44
CA ALA A 132 -8.10 -4.41 11.62
C ALA A 132 -8.98 -3.91 12.78
N LEU A 133 -9.16 -2.60 12.93
CA LEU A 133 -10.10 -2.01 13.90
C LEU A 133 -11.55 -2.30 13.52
N ASP A 134 -11.92 -2.11 12.24
CA ASP A 134 -13.27 -2.35 11.77
C ASP A 134 -13.65 -3.83 11.89
N LEU A 135 -12.77 -4.73 11.47
CA LEU A 135 -13.01 -6.18 11.56
C LEU A 135 -13.03 -6.69 13.01
N ARG A 136 -12.50 -5.93 13.99
CA ARG A 136 -12.64 -6.24 15.42
C ARG A 136 -14.04 -5.94 15.92
N GLN A 137 -14.67 -4.87 15.44
CA GLN A 137 -16.03 -4.47 15.82
C GLN A 137 -17.10 -5.30 15.09
N MET A 138 -16.75 -5.87 13.94
CA MET A 138 -17.61 -6.78 13.20
C MET A 138 -17.64 -8.17 13.87
N GLN A 139 -18.83 -8.74 14.04
CA GLN A 139 -19.03 -10.11 14.54
C GLN A 139 -18.73 -11.18 13.46
N ILE A 140 -17.61 -11.03 12.75
CA ILE A 140 -17.17 -11.92 11.69
C ILE A 140 -16.09 -12.88 12.20
N PHE A 141 -16.22 -14.16 11.89
CA PHE A 141 -15.34 -15.21 12.41
C PHE A 141 -14.82 -16.12 11.29
N GLY A 142 -13.67 -16.76 11.54
CA GLY A 142 -13.14 -17.81 10.67
C GLY A 142 -12.84 -17.35 9.23
N ILE A 143 -13.49 -18.00 8.26
CA ILE A 143 -13.22 -17.87 6.82
C ILE A 143 -13.45 -16.46 6.28
N GLU A 144 -14.49 -15.76 6.76
CA GLU A 144 -14.79 -14.40 6.26
C GLU A 144 -13.65 -13.43 6.59
N LYS A 145 -13.15 -13.50 7.83
CA LYS A 145 -12.01 -12.70 8.29
C LYS A 145 -10.73 -13.02 7.52
N LEU A 146 -10.50 -14.31 7.20
CA LEU A 146 -9.40 -14.72 6.31
C LEU A 146 -9.57 -14.13 4.90
N GLY A 147 -10.78 -14.07 4.37
CA GLY A 147 -11.09 -13.41 3.11
C GLY A 147 -10.69 -11.92 3.10
N TYR A 148 -11.06 -11.17 4.14
CA TYR A 148 -10.65 -9.76 4.28
C TYR A 148 -9.13 -9.59 4.37
N LEU A 149 -8.45 -10.48 5.09
CA LEU A 149 -6.98 -10.49 5.18
C LEU A 149 -6.34 -10.70 3.80
N ILE A 150 -6.80 -11.71 3.06
CA ILE A 150 -6.30 -12.03 1.72
C ILE A 150 -6.54 -10.85 0.78
N LEU A 151 -7.75 -10.28 0.79
CA LEU A 151 -8.06 -9.10 -0.03
C LEU A 151 -7.17 -7.92 0.33
N THR A 152 -6.96 -7.65 1.61
CA THR A 152 -6.10 -6.55 2.06
C THR A 152 -4.67 -6.72 1.57
N ILE A 153 -4.10 -7.93 1.68
CA ILE A 153 -2.76 -8.24 1.17
C ILE A 153 -2.71 -8.12 -0.35
N PHE A 154 -3.70 -8.69 -1.05
CA PHE A 154 -3.78 -8.65 -2.50
C PHE A 154 -3.82 -7.21 -3.04
N PHE A 155 -4.71 -6.37 -2.50
CA PHE A 155 -4.84 -4.97 -2.89
C PHE A 155 -3.55 -4.18 -2.58
N SER A 156 -2.91 -4.44 -1.44
CA SER A 156 -1.62 -3.83 -1.08
C SER A 156 -0.49 -4.14 -2.08
N LEU A 157 -0.60 -5.23 -2.83
CA LEU A 157 0.38 -5.66 -3.83
C LEU A 157 0.04 -5.20 -5.25
N LEU A 158 -1.14 -4.61 -5.50
CA LEU A 158 -1.55 -4.12 -6.82
C LEU A 158 -0.54 -3.18 -7.50
N PRO A 159 0.13 -2.24 -6.80
CA PRO A 159 1.20 -1.42 -7.38
C PRO A 159 2.31 -2.22 -8.07
N ILE A 160 2.55 -3.44 -7.61
CA ILE A 160 3.58 -4.35 -8.15
C ILE A 160 2.97 -5.28 -9.20
N LEU A 161 1.78 -5.82 -8.89
CA LEU A 161 1.08 -6.78 -9.76
C LEU A 161 0.65 -6.14 -11.08
N ILE A 162 0.13 -4.90 -11.07
CA ILE A 162 -0.38 -4.25 -12.28
C ILE A 162 0.71 -4.12 -13.36
N PRO A 163 1.89 -3.51 -13.11
CA PRO A 163 2.97 -3.48 -14.10
C PRO A 163 3.44 -4.87 -14.55
N LEU A 164 3.51 -5.83 -13.61
CA LEU A 164 3.94 -7.18 -13.91
C LEU A 164 2.96 -7.89 -14.87
N PHE A 165 1.65 -7.76 -14.61
CA PHE A 165 0.63 -8.30 -15.50
C PHE A 165 0.62 -7.60 -16.86
N ILE A 166 0.81 -6.28 -16.93
CA ILE A 166 0.97 -5.55 -18.19
C ILE A 166 2.13 -6.14 -19.01
N LEU A 167 3.29 -6.36 -18.39
CA LEU A 167 4.43 -6.97 -19.07
C LEU A 167 4.10 -8.38 -19.60
N LEU A 168 3.49 -9.22 -18.76
CA LEU A 168 3.18 -10.61 -19.10
C LEU A 168 2.08 -10.75 -20.17
N LEU A 169 1.08 -9.87 -20.16
CA LEU A 169 -0.08 -9.94 -21.05
C LEU A 169 0.11 -9.17 -22.36
N SER A 170 0.81 -8.04 -22.34
CA SER A 170 0.95 -7.15 -23.50
C SER A 170 2.20 -7.42 -24.34
N GLY A 171 3.12 -8.28 -23.88
CA GLY A 171 4.30 -8.69 -24.63
C GLY A 171 5.09 -7.49 -25.16
N LYS A 172 5.27 -7.39 -26.48
CA LYS A 172 6.03 -6.31 -27.13
C LYS A 172 5.41 -4.90 -26.93
N ASN A 173 4.11 -4.80 -26.72
CA ASN A 173 3.44 -3.50 -26.49
C ASN A 173 3.58 -3.01 -25.05
N SER A 174 4.12 -3.82 -24.15
CA SER A 174 4.29 -3.47 -22.75
C SER A 174 5.20 -2.26 -22.55
N GLU A 175 6.24 -2.08 -23.37
CA GLU A 175 7.17 -0.95 -23.26
C GLU A 175 6.43 0.40 -23.36
N ILE A 176 5.52 0.54 -24.34
CA ILE A 176 4.73 1.76 -24.54
C ILE A 176 3.85 2.04 -23.31
N ILE A 177 3.18 1.02 -22.78
CA ILE A 177 2.27 1.16 -21.64
C ILE A 177 3.04 1.47 -20.35
N LEU A 178 4.15 0.76 -20.12
CA LEU A 178 4.99 0.93 -18.93
C LEU A 178 5.69 2.30 -18.95
N ASP A 179 6.13 2.78 -20.11
CA ASP A 179 6.72 4.11 -20.26
C ASP A 179 5.69 5.22 -20.05
N ALA A 180 4.48 5.07 -20.59
CA ALA A 180 3.39 6.00 -20.35
C ALA A 180 3.02 6.07 -18.86
N LEU A 181 2.92 4.91 -18.19
CA LEU A 181 2.64 4.83 -16.76
C LEU A 181 3.79 5.43 -15.94
N SER A 182 5.04 5.15 -16.32
CA SER A 182 6.24 5.72 -15.69
C SER A 182 6.27 7.25 -15.82
N GLY A 183 6.00 7.78 -17.00
CA GLY A 183 5.93 9.23 -17.24
C GLY A 183 4.81 9.90 -16.44
N PHE A 184 3.61 9.30 -16.42
CA PHE A 184 2.50 9.79 -15.61
C PHE A 184 2.86 9.81 -14.12
N MET A 185 3.41 8.70 -13.59
CA MET A 185 3.76 8.60 -12.18
C MET A 185 4.90 9.55 -11.82
N GLN A 186 5.92 9.71 -12.65
CA GLN A 186 6.98 10.68 -12.39
C GLN A 186 6.45 12.11 -12.31
N LYS A 187 5.47 12.47 -13.15
CA LYS A 187 4.89 13.82 -13.19
C LYS A 187 3.89 14.06 -12.05
N TYR A 188 3.00 13.11 -11.77
CA TYR A 188 1.83 13.34 -10.93
C TYR A 188 1.82 12.54 -9.62
N ALA A 189 2.81 11.68 -9.33
CA ALA A 189 2.83 10.88 -8.10
C ALA A 189 2.64 11.72 -6.83
N HIS A 190 3.33 12.85 -6.71
CA HIS A 190 3.23 13.71 -5.53
C HIS A 190 1.80 14.28 -5.35
N ILE A 191 1.15 14.68 -6.45
CA ILE A 191 -0.24 15.19 -6.41
C ILE A 191 -1.20 14.07 -6.06
N VAL A 192 -1.11 12.93 -6.74
CA VAL A 192 -1.98 11.77 -6.50
C VAL A 192 -1.85 11.30 -5.06
N THR A 193 -0.62 11.14 -4.56
CA THR A 193 -0.36 10.72 -3.18
C THR A 193 -0.92 11.73 -2.18
N SER A 194 -0.67 13.03 -2.41
CA SER A 194 -1.10 14.09 -1.50
C SER A 194 -2.62 14.19 -1.43
N VAL A 195 -3.31 14.27 -2.58
CA VAL A 195 -4.78 14.33 -2.63
C VAL A 195 -5.38 13.10 -1.96
N PHE A 196 -4.82 11.93 -2.24
CA PHE A 196 -5.30 10.69 -1.65
C PHE A 196 -5.15 10.65 -0.13
N PHE A 197 -3.98 11.06 0.39
CA PHE A 197 -3.75 11.13 1.84
C PHE A 197 -4.62 12.20 2.50
N ALA A 198 -4.88 13.32 1.81
CA ALA A 198 -5.79 14.34 2.31
C ALA A 198 -7.22 13.80 2.44
N VAL A 199 -7.75 13.16 1.38
CA VAL A 199 -9.09 12.57 1.38
C VAL A 199 -9.22 11.49 2.45
N LEU A 200 -8.26 10.57 2.54
CA LEU A 200 -8.30 9.52 3.55
C LEU A 200 -8.08 10.02 4.97
N GLY A 201 -7.19 11.00 5.17
CA GLY A 201 -7.00 11.64 6.46
C GLY A 201 -8.28 12.31 6.94
N LEU A 202 -8.95 13.07 6.09
CA LEU A 202 -10.27 13.66 6.40
C LEU A 202 -11.31 12.57 6.68
N PHE A 203 -11.37 11.52 5.86
CA PHE A 203 -12.32 10.42 6.05
C PHE A 203 -12.12 9.72 7.40
N VAL A 204 -10.87 9.38 7.77
CA VAL A 204 -10.54 8.75 9.06
C VAL A 204 -10.88 9.66 10.23
N LEU A 205 -10.65 10.98 10.12
CA LEU A 205 -11.02 11.94 11.17
C LEU A 205 -12.53 12.08 11.37
N LEU A 206 -13.29 12.02 10.27
CA LEU A 206 -14.74 12.20 10.29
C LEU A 206 -15.50 10.91 10.65
N LYS A 207 -14.92 9.75 10.34
CA LYS A 207 -15.54 8.43 10.55
C LYS A 207 -16.10 8.20 11.96
N PRO A 208 -15.45 8.59 13.08
CA PRO A 208 -16.01 8.43 14.42
C PRO A 208 -17.30 9.24 14.69
N PHE A 209 -17.61 10.22 13.83
CA PHE A 209 -18.78 11.10 13.95
C PHE A 209 -19.88 10.79 12.93
N LEU A 210 -19.65 9.84 12.02
CA LEU A 210 -20.58 9.38 10.98
C LEU A 210 -21.26 8.08 11.42
#